data_AF-A0AA43QFV6-F1
#
_entry.id   AF-A0AA43QFV6-F1
#
_cell.length_a   1.000
_cell.length_b   1.000
_cell.length_c   1.000
_cell.angle_alpha   90.00
_cell.angle_beta   90.00
_cell.angle_gamma   90.00
#
_symmetry.space_group_name_H-M   'P 1'
#
loop_
_entity.id
_entity.type
_entity.pdbx_description
1 polymer ?
#
loop_
_entity_poly.entity_id
_entity_poly.type
_entity_poly.pdbx_seq_one_letter_code
_entity_poly.pdbx_strand_id
1 'polypeptide(L)'
;MQKLLNGWQTAPGRIVASQYHHSVGVPALFPSEFFEHLLTLKGDRGAKPVLMKFEGSLLKISLQEAELDIDCVADFDHLTGHFSADQ
;
A
#
# COMPACT_ATOMS: atom_id res chain seq x y z
N MET A 1 -6.70 -3.20 -5.09
CA MET A 1 -6.21 -2.41 -6.24
C MET A 1 -7.23 -1.39 -6.80
N GLN A 2 -8.49 -1.75 -7.07
CA GLN A 2 -9.49 -0.81 -7.64
C GLN A 2 -9.61 0.52 -6.88
N LYS A 3 -9.59 0.48 -5.54
CA LYS A 3 -9.65 1.69 -4.68
C LYS A 3 -8.50 2.68 -4.98
N LEU A 4 -7.29 2.19 -5.26
CA LEU A 4 -6.14 3.03 -5.60
C LEU A 4 -6.28 3.65 -6.99
N LEU A 5 -6.79 2.90 -7.97
CA LEU A 5 -7.03 3.42 -9.32
C LEU A 5 -8.04 4.56 -9.31
N ASN A 6 -9.15 4.39 -8.56
CA ASN A 6 -10.15 5.44 -8.39
C ASN A 6 -9.53 6.68 -7.71
N GLY A 7 -8.70 6.48 -6.69
CA GLY A 7 -7.95 7.57 -6.07
C GLY A 7 -7.06 8.31 -7.06
N TRP A 8 -6.29 7.59 -7.86
CA TRP A 8 -5.39 8.15 -8.87
C TRP A 8 -6.15 8.94 -9.95
N GLN A 9 -7.31 8.45 -10.40
CA GLN A 9 -8.14 9.16 -11.38
C GLN A 9 -8.57 10.56 -10.91
N THR A 10 -8.73 10.77 -9.60
CA THR A 10 -9.09 12.08 -9.04
C THR A 10 -7.89 13.03 -8.88
N ALA A 11 -6.68 12.49 -8.84
CA ALA A 11 -5.45 13.25 -8.63
C ALA A 11 -4.22 12.58 -9.28
N PRO A 12 -4.13 12.56 -10.63
CA PRO A 12 -3.16 11.73 -11.36
C PRO A 12 -1.69 12.14 -11.17
N GLY A 13 -1.43 13.37 -10.68
CA GLY A 13 -0.09 13.86 -10.32
C GLY A 13 0.32 13.57 -8.86
N ARG A 14 -0.52 12.90 -8.07
CA ARG A 14 -0.21 12.51 -6.69
C ARG A 14 0.21 11.05 -6.62
N ILE A 15 1.06 10.75 -5.65
CA ILE A 15 1.37 9.37 -5.29
C ILE A 15 0.16 8.81 -4.55
N VAL A 16 -0.38 7.68 -4.98
CA VAL A 16 -1.51 7.03 -4.30
C VAL A 16 -1.01 5.77 -3.64
N ALA A 17 -1.16 5.65 -2.31
CA ALA A 17 -0.64 4.51 -1.57
C ALA A 17 -1.65 3.97 -0.57
N SER A 18 -1.50 2.68 -0.27
CA SER A 18 -2.33 2.00 0.71
C SER A 18 -1.95 2.46 2.10
N GLN A 19 -2.96 2.81 2.90
CA GLN A 19 -2.81 3.10 4.31
C GLN A 19 -3.44 1.97 5.12
N TYR A 20 -2.66 1.44 6.04
CA TYR A 20 -3.06 0.41 6.99
C TYR A 20 -2.51 0.81 8.35
N HIS A 21 -3.37 0.79 9.37
CA HIS A 21 -3.03 1.32 10.69
C HIS A 21 -2.48 2.78 10.60
N HIS A 22 -1.32 3.05 11.19
CA HIS A 22 -0.62 4.33 11.15
C HIS A 22 0.52 4.36 10.11
N SER A 23 0.60 3.35 9.24
CA SER A 23 1.65 3.23 8.22
C SER A 23 1.07 3.39 6.81
N VAL A 24 1.96 3.73 5.89
CA VAL A 24 1.67 3.79 4.46
C VAL A 24 2.64 2.86 3.74
N GLY A 25 2.14 2.12 2.76
CA GLY A 25 2.92 1.13 2.05
C GLY A 25 2.30 0.70 0.73
N VAL A 26 2.76 -0.44 0.25
CA VAL A 26 2.31 -1.03 -1.01
C VAL A 26 0.95 -1.73 -0.84
N PRO A 27 0.17 -1.89 -1.93
CA PRO A 27 0.39 -1.35 -3.27
C PRO A 27 0.41 0.19 -3.27
N ALA A 28 1.18 0.76 -4.19
CA ALA A 28 1.31 2.20 -4.40
C ALA A 28 1.44 2.51 -5.89
N LEU A 29 0.82 3.60 -6.33
CA LEU A 29 0.86 4.15 -7.68
C LEU A 29 1.70 5.43 -7.67
N PHE A 30 2.70 5.46 -8.54
CA PHE A 30 3.59 6.61 -8.70
C PHE A 30 3.36 7.22 -10.09
N PRO A 31 3.09 8.54 -10.18
CA PRO A 31 3.23 9.26 -11.44
C PRO A 31 4.66 9.11 -11.99
N SER A 32 4.81 9.15 -13.31
CA SER A 32 6.10 8.88 -13.98
C SER A 32 7.23 9.82 -13.56
N GLU A 33 6.92 11.03 -13.09
CA GLU A 33 7.90 11.99 -12.58
C GLU A 33 8.69 11.47 -11.36
N PHE A 34 8.16 10.50 -10.61
CA PHE A 34 8.83 9.91 -9.46
C PHE A 34 9.74 8.72 -9.82
N PHE A 35 9.83 8.34 -11.09
CA PHE A 35 10.56 7.14 -11.52
C PHE A 35 12.05 7.19 -11.10
N GLU A 36 12.71 8.33 -11.28
CA GLU A 36 14.10 8.53 -10.87
C GLU A 36 14.29 8.31 -9.35
N HIS A 37 13.31 8.69 -8.53
CA HIS A 37 13.36 8.44 -7.09
C HIS A 37 13.20 6.96 -6.76
N LEU A 38 12.39 6.22 -7.50
CA LEU A 38 12.26 4.77 -7.34
C LEU A 38 13.56 4.05 -7.68
N LEU A 39 14.30 4.50 -8.70
CA LEU A 39 15.60 3.93 -9.08
C LEU A 39 16.68 4.10 -7.99
N THR A 40 16.50 5.04 -7.06
CA THR A 40 17.43 5.22 -5.93
C THR A 40 17.21 4.22 -4.78
N LEU A 41 16.13 3.44 -4.81
CA LEU A 41 15.82 2.47 -3.77
C LEU A 41 16.85 1.33 -3.74
N LYS A 42 17.22 0.89 -2.53
CA LYS A 42 18.19 -0.19 -2.30
C LYS A 42 17.76 -1.07 -1.13
N GLY A 43 18.06 -2.37 -1.26
CA GLY A 43 17.70 -3.39 -0.28
C GLY A 43 16.18 -3.58 -0.16
N ASP A 44 15.76 -4.29 0.88
CA ASP A 44 14.39 -4.83 0.96
C ASP A 44 13.39 -3.90 1.65
N ARG A 45 13.61 -2.58 1.56
CA ARG A 45 12.73 -1.57 2.20
C ARG A 45 11.55 -1.15 1.32
N GLY A 46 11.48 -1.65 0.09
CA GLY A 46 10.44 -1.33 -0.88
C GLY A 46 10.30 0.18 -1.13
N ALA A 47 9.09 0.61 -1.48
CA ALA A 47 8.81 2.00 -1.83
C ALA A 47 8.67 2.96 -0.63
N LYS A 48 8.68 2.44 0.60
CA LYS A 48 8.40 3.21 1.83
C LYS A 48 9.29 4.46 1.99
N PRO A 49 10.61 4.43 1.71
CA PRO A 49 11.44 5.63 1.80
C PRO A 49 10.99 6.76 0.85
N VAL A 50 10.56 6.42 -0.37
CA VAL A 50 10.06 7.39 -1.35
C VAL A 50 8.70 7.93 -0.91
N LEU A 51 7.82 7.07 -0.38
CA LEU A 51 6.53 7.51 0.17
C LEU A 51 6.72 8.53 1.30
N MET A 52 7.63 8.27 2.25
CA MET A 52 7.87 9.19 3.36
C MET A 52 8.54 10.49 2.89
N LYS A 53 9.45 10.42 1.90
CA LYS A 53 10.11 11.60 1.32
C LYS A 53 9.10 12.57 0.68
N PHE A 54 8.03 12.04 0.08
CA PHE A 54 7.03 12.82 -0.65
C PHE A 54 5.66 12.83 0.05
N GLU A 55 5.63 12.80 1.39
CA GLU A 55 4.38 12.73 2.15
C GLU A 55 3.35 13.82 1.80
N GLY A 56 3.80 15.04 1.47
CA GLY A 56 2.92 16.12 1.01
C GLY A 56 2.19 15.80 -0.31
N SER A 57 2.81 15.00 -1.16
CA SER A 57 2.25 14.56 -2.44
C SER A 57 1.44 13.27 -2.35
N LEU A 58 1.27 12.68 -1.16
CA LEU A 58 0.55 11.42 -0.98
C LEU A 58 -0.96 11.58 -0.85
N LEU A 59 -1.69 10.82 -1.65
CA LEU A 59 -3.08 10.45 -1.42
C LEU A 59 -3.11 9.07 -0.75
N LYS A 60 -3.52 9.04 0.52
CA LYS A 60 -3.58 7.83 1.34
C LYS A 60 -4.96 7.19 1.20
N ILE A 61 -5.02 5.93 0.77
CA ILE A 61 -6.27 5.17 0.61
C ILE A 61 -6.33 4.11 1.70
N SER A 62 -7.30 4.21 2.60
CA SER A 62 -7.51 3.23 3.66
C SER A 62 -7.87 1.86 3.06
N LEU A 63 -7.11 0.84 3.47
CA LEU A 63 -7.25 -0.55 3.04
C LEU A 63 -7.19 -1.44 4.28
N GLN A 64 -8.30 -1.50 5.02
CA GLN A 64 -8.45 -2.41 6.17
C GLN A 64 -8.29 -3.88 5.76
N GLU A 65 -8.65 -4.24 4.51
CA GLU A 65 -8.53 -5.61 4.03
C GLU A 65 -7.07 -6.05 3.79
N ALA A 66 -6.11 -5.11 3.81
CA ALA A 66 -4.68 -5.37 3.63
C ALA A 66 -3.91 -5.35 4.96
N GLU A 67 -4.60 -5.43 6.10
CA GLU A 67 -3.98 -5.42 7.42
C GLU A 67 -3.31 -6.76 7.79
N LEU A 68 -3.80 -7.88 7.24
CA LEU A 68 -3.22 -9.20 7.48
C LEU A 68 -2.15 -9.51 6.42
N ASP A 69 -0.90 -9.49 6.83
CA ASP A 69 0.22 -10.06 6.07
C ASP A 69 0.26 -11.57 6.32
N ILE A 70 0.48 -12.38 5.29
CA ILE A 70 0.46 -13.85 5.41
C ILE A 70 1.87 -14.38 5.20
N ASP A 71 2.67 -14.30 6.25
CA ASP A 71 4.09 -14.69 6.22
C ASP A 71 4.33 -16.08 6.80
N CYS A 72 3.48 -16.52 7.73
CA CYS A 72 3.60 -17.81 8.40
C CYS A 72 2.28 -18.60 8.47
N VAL A 73 2.39 -19.86 8.87
CA VAL A 73 1.23 -20.76 8.99
C VAL A 73 0.20 -20.20 9.98
N ALA A 74 0.63 -19.53 11.04
CA ALA A 74 -0.29 -18.89 11.99
C ALA A 74 -1.11 -17.76 11.34
N ASP A 75 -0.53 -16.99 10.42
CA ASP A 75 -1.24 -15.93 9.69
C ASP A 75 -2.29 -16.54 8.75
N PHE A 76 -1.96 -17.68 8.13
CA PHE A 76 -2.89 -18.44 7.30
C PHE A 76 -4.04 -19.05 8.13
N ASP A 77 -3.74 -19.61 9.31
CA ASP A 77 -4.75 -20.13 10.23
C ASP A 77 -5.68 -19.00 10.71
N HIS A 78 -5.13 -17.80 10.94
CA HIS A 78 -5.92 -16.62 11.29
C HIS A 78 -6.85 -16.20 10.14
N LEU A 79 -6.38 -16.25 8.88
CA LEU A 79 -7.22 -15.99 7.71
C LEU A 79 -8.34 -17.03 7.56
N THR A 80 -8.03 -18.31 7.72
CA THR A 80 -9.00 -19.40 7.49
C THR A 80 -9.99 -19.58 8.63
N GLY A 81 -9.62 -19.21 9.87
CA GLY A 81 -10.54 -19.18 11.01
C GLY A 81 -11.73 -18.22 10.81
N HIS A 82 -11.54 -17.14 10.07
CA HIS A 82 -12.62 -16.21 9.70
C HIS A 82 -13.63 -16.80 8.70
N PHE A 83 -13.27 -17.81 7.90
CA PHE A 83 -14.19 -18.42 6.92
C PHE A 83 -15.25 -19.34 7.56
N SER A 84 -15.12 -19.69 8.84
CA SER A 84 -16.04 -20.61 9.51
C SER A 84 -17.17 -19.93 10.30
N ALA A 85 -17.21 -18.59 10.35
CA ALA A 85 -18.14 -17.86 11.21
C ALA A 85 -19.32 -17.16 10.49
N ASP A 86 -19.36 -17.14 9.15
CA ASP A 86 -20.47 -16.57 8.36
C ASP A 86 -21.11 -17.62 7.43
N GLN A 87 -21.66 -18.70 8.01
CA GLN A 87 -22.68 -19.56 7.38
C GLN A 87 -23.96 -19.56 8.21
#